data_AF-A0A699RBY1-F1
#
_entry.id   AF-A0A699RBY1-F1
#
_cell.length_a   1.000
_cell.length_b   1.000
_cell.length_c   1.000
_cell.angle_alpha   90.00
_cell.angle_beta   90.00
_cell.angle_gamma   90.00
#
_symmetry.space_group_name_H-M   'P 1'
#
loop_
_entity.id
_entity.type
_entity.pdbx_description
1 polymer ?
#
loop_
_entity_poly.entity_id
_entity_poly.type
_entity_poly.pdbx_seq_one_letter_code
_entity_poly.pdbx_strand_id
1 'polypeptide(L)'
;MVEKSKLDEDREAKAVDPSHYCGMIGTLLYLTARRPDLQFAICMCARYQARPTEKQVHAVKRIFRYLCGTVNRGLWYPKDSSVALIAFVDADHAGCQDTRRSTSG
;
A
#
# COMPACT_ATOMS: atom_id res chain seq x y z
N MET A 1 21.15 -5.58 -7.24
CA MET A 1 20.85 -6.55 -6.16
C MET A 1 19.80 -5.89 -5.28
N VAL A 2 18.51 -6.12 -5.56
CA VAL A 2 17.40 -5.48 -4.84
C VAL A 2 17.24 -6.23 -3.51
N GLU A 3 17.43 -5.53 -2.40
CA GLU A 3 17.21 -6.10 -1.06
C GLU A 3 15.79 -6.67 -0.95
N LYS A 4 15.67 -7.86 -0.34
CA LYS A 4 14.39 -8.46 0.00
C LYS A 4 13.58 -7.48 0.84
N SER A 5 12.45 -7.00 0.32
CA SER A 5 11.50 -6.24 1.12
C SER A 5 10.95 -7.15 2.22
N LYS A 6 11.00 -6.70 3.48
CA LYS A 6 10.75 -7.44 4.74
C LYS A 6 9.33 -8.04 4.93
N LEU A 7 8.58 -8.25 3.86
CA LEU A 7 7.20 -8.76 3.85
C LEU A 7 7.13 -9.97 2.91
N ASP A 8 7.83 -11.06 3.22
CA ASP A 8 7.71 -12.30 2.42
C ASP A 8 6.39 -13.04 2.75
N GLU A 9 5.84 -13.79 1.78
CA GLU A 9 4.74 -14.72 2.04
C GLU A 9 5.18 -15.85 2.96
N ASP A 10 4.76 -15.78 4.22
CA ASP A 10 5.05 -16.81 5.20
C ASP A 10 3.91 -17.83 5.25
N ARG A 11 4.13 -19.01 4.65
CA ARG A 11 3.07 -20.02 4.45
C ARG A 11 2.60 -20.67 5.75
N GLU A 12 3.43 -20.64 6.79
CA GLU A 12 3.15 -21.25 8.10
C GLU A 12 2.63 -20.24 9.14
N ALA A 13 2.66 -18.94 8.83
CA ALA A 13 2.22 -17.91 9.76
C ALA A 13 0.70 -17.93 9.98
N LYS A 14 0.30 -17.60 11.21
CA LYS A 14 -1.10 -17.56 11.64
C LYS A 14 -1.87 -16.53 10.81
N ALA A 15 -2.90 -16.99 10.11
CA ALA A 15 -3.81 -16.14 9.35
C ALA A 15 -4.64 -15.26 10.30
N VAL A 16 -4.88 -14.02 9.87
CA VAL A 16 -5.75 -13.05 10.56
C VAL A 16 -7.05 -12.89 9.77
N ASP A 17 -8.10 -12.37 10.41
CA ASP A 17 -9.37 -12.05 9.75
C ASP A 17 -9.15 -11.19 8.48
N PRO A 18 -9.44 -11.73 7.29
CA PRO A 18 -9.28 -11.00 6.04
C PRO A 18 -10.20 -9.79 5.94
N SER A 19 -11.41 -9.85 6.52
CA SER A 19 -12.38 -8.75 6.41
C SER A 19 -11.86 -7.48 7.08
N HIS A 20 -11.38 -7.61 8.32
CA HIS A 20 -10.75 -6.50 9.05
C HIS A 20 -9.55 -5.94 8.27
N TYR A 21 -8.66 -6.80 7.78
CA TYR A 21 -7.48 -6.38 7.04
C TYR A 21 -7.83 -5.62 5.76
N CYS A 22 -8.78 -6.13 4.98
CA CYS A 22 -9.30 -5.46 3.78
C CYS A 22 -9.89 -4.09 4.10
N GLY A 23 -10.62 -3.95 5.21
CA GLY A 23 -11.14 -2.66 5.67
C GLY A 23 -10.04 -1.64 5.99
N MET A 24 -8.95 -2.08 6.63
CA MET A 24 -7.78 -1.25 6.91
C MET A 24 -7.12 -0.78 5.61
N ILE A 25 -6.87 -1.70 4.66
CA ILE A 25 -6.24 -1.39 3.38
C ILE A 25 -7.13 -0.47 2.53
N GLY A 26 -8.44 -0.71 2.48
CA GLY A 26 -9.39 0.13 1.75
C GLY A 26 -9.39 1.59 2.25
N THR A 27 -9.33 1.78 3.57
CA THR A 27 -9.24 3.11 4.17
C THR A 27 -7.93 3.82 3.78
N LEU A 28 -6.81 3.08 3.74
CA LEU A 28 -5.52 3.63 3.33
C LEU A 28 -5.48 3.97 1.83
N LEU A 29 -6.08 3.14 0.97
CA LEU A 29 -6.22 3.39 -0.47
C LEU A 29 -7.01 4.67 -0.79
N TYR A 30 -7.96 5.05 0.07
CA TYR A 30 -8.63 6.34 -0.09
C TYR A 30 -7.68 7.53 0.14
N LEU A 31 -6.77 7.41 1.11
CA LEU A 31 -5.84 8.48 1.48
C LEU A 31 -4.73 8.71 0.43
N THR A 32 -4.41 7.72 -0.39
CA THR A 32 -3.32 7.80 -1.38
C THR A 32 -3.45 8.95 -2.37
N ALA A 33 -4.68 9.37 -2.71
CA ALA A 33 -4.91 10.53 -3.56
C ALA A 33 -4.29 11.83 -3.00
N ARG A 34 -4.23 11.97 -1.67
CA ARG A 34 -3.61 13.11 -0.98
C ARG A 34 -2.24 12.78 -0.38
N ARG A 35 -1.90 11.51 -0.29
CA ARG A 35 -0.67 10.99 0.33
C ARG A 35 0.05 10.02 -0.61
N PRO A 36 0.57 10.50 -1.76
CA PRO A 36 1.31 9.63 -2.68
C PRO A 36 2.61 9.10 -2.07
N ASP A 37 3.12 9.75 -1.00
CA ASP A 37 4.25 9.25 -0.20
C ASP A 37 4.00 7.86 0.39
N LEU A 38 2.73 7.46 0.56
CA LEU A 38 2.32 6.18 1.11
C LEU A 38 1.93 5.13 0.06
N GLN A 39 1.84 5.51 -1.21
CA GLN A 39 1.35 4.66 -2.30
C GLN A 39 2.04 3.31 -2.33
N PHE A 40 3.38 3.32 -2.35
CA PHE A 40 4.17 2.10 -2.43
C PHE A 40 3.91 1.17 -1.24
N ALA A 41 3.94 1.70 -0.02
CA ALA A 41 3.75 0.90 1.20
C ALA A 41 2.35 0.27 1.27
N ILE A 42 1.31 1.02 0.87
CA ILE A 42 -0.07 0.54 0.85
C ILE A 42 -0.25 -0.52 -0.23
N CYS A 43 0.23 -0.27 -1.46
CA CYS A 43 0.17 -1.23 -2.56
C CYS A 43 0.88 -2.54 -2.22
N MET A 44 2.02 -2.50 -1.54
CA MET A 44 2.71 -3.71 -1.07
C MET A 44 1.85 -4.48 -0.06
N CYS A 45 1.25 -3.80 0.91
CA CYS A 45 0.40 -4.46 1.91
C CYS A 45 -0.89 -5.04 1.29
N ALA A 46 -1.46 -4.38 0.29
CA ALA A 46 -2.68 -4.82 -0.39
C ALA A 46 -2.54 -6.20 -1.06
N ARG A 47 -1.33 -6.61 -1.46
CA ARG A 47 -1.07 -7.91 -2.09
C ARG A 47 -1.46 -9.10 -1.21
N TYR A 48 -1.36 -8.94 0.11
CA TYR A 48 -1.62 -10.01 1.08
C TYR A 48 -3.09 -10.08 1.53
N GLN A 49 -4.00 -9.36 0.87
CA GLN A 49 -5.43 -9.30 1.25
C GLN A 49 -6.12 -10.67 1.26
N ALA A 50 -5.70 -11.60 0.39
CA ALA A 50 -6.30 -12.93 0.30
C ALA A 50 -6.02 -13.79 1.54
N ARG A 51 -4.87 -13.59 2.17
CA ARG A 51 -4.47 -14.32 3.38
C ARG A 51 -3.49 -13.48 4.21
N PRO A 52 -3.98 -12.48 4.94
CA PRO A 52 -3.12 -11.64 5.77
C PRO A 52 -2.62 -12.42 6.98
N THR A 53 -1.38 -12.17 7.38
CA THR A 53 -0.79 -12.71 8.62
C THR A 53 -0.50 -11.58 9.60
N GLU A 54 -0.17 -11.92 10.84
CA GLU A 54 0.14 -10.94 11.89
C GLU A 54 1.28 -9.98 11.48
N LYS A 55 2.26 -10.45 10.68
CA LYS A 55 3.35 -9.62 10.16
C LYS A 55 2.83 -8.49 9.27
N GLN A 56 1.90 -8.80 8.35
CA GLN A 56 1.32 -7.78 7.48
C GLN A 56 0.42 -6.82 8.27
N VAL A 57 -0.37 -7.31 9.24
CA VAL A 57 -1.15 -6.44 10.13
C VAL A 57 -0.24 -5.47 10.89
N HIS A 58 0.92 -5.94 11.37
CA HIS A 58 1.90 -5.07 12.02
C HIS A 58 2.45 -4.00 11.07
N ALA A 59 2.72 -4.35 9.80
CA ALA A 59 3.15 -3.39 8.79
C ALA A 59 2.10 -2.31 8.56
N VAL A 60 0.82 -2.68 8.43
CA VAL A 60 -0.29 -1.73 8.27
C VAL A 60 -0.42 -0.82 9.51
N LYS A 61 -0.28 -1.37 10.72
CA LYS A 61 -0.26 -0.56 11.96
C LYS A 61 0.87 0.47 11.99
N ARG A 62 2.03 0.19 11.37
CA ARG A 62 3.12 1.16 11.22
C ARG A 62 2.75 2.30 10.27
N ILE A 63 2.02 2.01 9.19
CA ILE A 63 1.49 3.04 8.28
C ILE A 63 0.52 3.96 9.03
N PHE A 64 -0.41 3.40 9.81
CA PHE A 64 -1.31 4.20 10.65
C PHE A 64 -0.56 5.06 11.67
N ARG A 65 0.48 4.52 12.31
CA ARG A 65 1.32 5.30 13.24
C ARG A 65 2.00 6.48 12.55
N TYR A 66 2.53 6.27 11.34
CA TYR A 66 3.13 7.34 10.54
C TYR A 66 2.09 8.41 10.15
N LEU A 67 0.87 8.01 9.78
CA LEU A 67 -0.23 8.92 9.51
C LEU A 67 -0.56 9.79 10.74
N CYS A 68 -0.67 9.18 11.93
CA CYS A 68 -0.90 9.91 13.17
C CYS A 68 0.22 10.92 13.49
N GLY A 69 1.47 10.62 13.15
CA GLY A 69 2.59 11.55 13.31
C GLY A 69 2.70 12.62 12.23
N THR A 70 1.97 12.48 11.12
CA THR A 70 2.09 13.34 9.93
C THR A 70 0.75 13.86 9.44
N VAL A 71 -0.21 14.07 10.34
CA VAL A 71 -1.60 14.48 10.00
C VAL A 71 -1.64 15.75 9.14
N ASN A 72 -0.73 16.69 9.39
CA ASN A 72 -0.66 17.98 8.67
C ASN A 72 0.07 17.90 7.33
N ARG A 73 0.60 16.73 6.95
CA ARG A 73 1.30 16.53 5.67
C ARG A 73 0.34 15.92 4.66
N GLY A 74 0.36 16.44 3.44
CA GLY A 74 -0.40 15.87 2.33
C GLY A 74 -0.63 16.91 1.23
N LEU A 75 -0.98 16.42 0.05
CA LEU A 75 -1.34 17.26 -1.07
C LEU A 75 -2.74 17.82 -0.86
N TRP A 76 -2.89 19.09 -1.23
CA TRP A 76 -4.14 19.81 -1.29
C TRP A 76 -4.35 20.29 -2.71
N TYR A 77 -5.48 19.92 -3.30
CA TYR A 77 -5.85 20.31 -4.65
C TYR A 77 -7.02 21.30 -4.55
N PRO A 78 -6.76 22.62 -4.63
CA PRO A 78 -7.81 23.61 -4.61
C PRO A 78 -8.64 23.55 -5.89
N LYS A 79 -9.97 23.68 -5.74
CA LYS A 79 -10.93 23.61 -6.85
C LYS A 79 -10.68 24.66 -7.93
N ASP A 80 -10.20 25.83 -7.54
CA ASP A 80 -9.99 26.97 -8.45
C ASP A 80 -8.56 27.03 -9.02
N SER A 81 -7.81 25.92 -8.94
CA SER A 81 -6.48 25.86 -9.53
C SER A 81 -6.56 25.54 -11.03
N SER A 82 -5.77 26.24 -11.85
CA SER A 82 -5.60 25.96 -13.28
C SER A 82 -4.73 24.72 -13.56
N VAL A 83 -4.61 23.82 -12.57
CA VAL A 83 -3.73 22.65 -12.64
C VAL A 83 -4.38 21.58 -13.50
N ALA A 84 -3.81 21.33 -14.67
CA ALA A 84 -4.15 20.16 -15.47
C ALA A 84 -3.54 18.90 -14.83
N LEU A 85 -4.37 17.95 -14.41
CA LEU A 85 -3.90 16.66 -13.90
C LEU A 85 -3.51 15.76 -15.08
N ILE A 86 -2.22 15.49 -15.23
CA ILE A 86 -1.69 14.52 -16.21
C ILE A 86 -1.20 13.31 -15.43
N ALA A 87 -1.81 12.15 -15.70
CA ALA A 87 -1.41 10.88 -15.09
C ALA A 87 -0.69 10.02 -16.13
N PHE A 88 0.37 9.33 -15.69
CA PHE A 88 1.09 8.34 -16.48
C PHE A 88 0.99 7.00 -15.77
N VAL A 89 0.93 5.93 -16.56
CA VAL A 89 0.87 4.55 -16.08
C VAL A 89 1.94 3.76 -16.82
N ASP A 90 2.64 2.90 -16.07
CA ASP A 90 3.67 1.99 -16.56
C ASP A 90 3.30 0.57 -16.14
N ALA A 91 3.77 -0.43 -16.90
CA ALA A 91 3.55 -1.83 -16.60
C ALA A 91 4.89 -2.55 -16.42
N ASP A 92 5.04 -3.29 -15.33
CA ASP A 92 6.30 -3.93 -14.94
C ASP A 92 6.28 -5.45 -15.16
N HIS A 93 7.21 -5.97 -15.95
CA HIS A 93 7.30 -7.42 -16.12
C HIS A 93 7.88 -8.11 -14.87
N ALA A 94 7.10 -9.02 -14.28
CA ALA A 94 7.50 -9.86 -13.16
C ALA A 94 8.01 -9.10 -11.91
N GLY A 95 7.46 -7.92 -11.63
CA GLY A 95 7.88 -7.10 -10.49
C GLY A 95 7.48 -7.65 -9.11
N CYS A 96 6.54 -8.59 -9.03
CA CYS A 96 6.27 -9.30 -7.79
C CYS A 96 7.32 -10.38 -7.54
N GLN A 97 8.05 -10.32 -6.43
CA GLN A 97 9.06 -11.33 -6.10
C GLN A 97 8.43 -12.70 -5.79
N ASP A 98 7.27 -12.70 -5.11
CA ASP A 98 6.59 -13.92 -4.68
C ASP A 98 5.92 -14.66 -5.85
N THR A 99 5.20 -13.93 -6.70
CA THR A 99 4.34 -14.53 -7.75
C THR A 99 4.88 -14.34 -9.17
N ARG A 100 5.94 -13.53 -9.36
CA ARG A 100 6.50 -13.15 -10.66
C ARG A 100 5.46 -12.54 -11.62
N ARG A 101 4.38 -11.97 -11.08
CA ARG A 101 3.34 -11.24 -11.82
C ARG A 101 3.66 -9.75 -11.88
N SER A 102 3.07 -9.08 -12.88
CA SER A 102 3.03 -7.61 -12.96
C SER A 102 2.39 -7.04 -11.69
N THR A 103 2.90 -5.92 -11.21
CA THR A 103 2.39 -5.24 -10.01
C THR A 103 1.81 -3.87 -10.29
N SER A 104 2.08 -3.37 -11.49
CA SER A 104 1.51 -2.21 -12.15
C SER A 104 0.90 -2.66 -13.50
N GLY A 105 0.06 -1.82 -14.08
CA GLY A 105 -0.65 -2.09 -15.33
C GLY A 105 -1.35 -0.84 -15.81
#